data_AF-A0A5C5TFU3-F1
#
_entry.id   AF-A0A5C5TFU3-F1
#
_cell.length_a   1.000
_cell.length_b   1.000
_cell.length_c   1.000
_cell.angle_alpha   90.00
_cell.angle_beta   90.00
_cell.angle_gamma   90.00
#
_symmetry.space_group_name_H-M   'P 1'
#
loop_
_entity.id
_entity.type
_entity.pdbx_description
1 polymer ?
#
loop_
_entity_poly.entity_id
_entity_poly.type
_entity_poly.pdbx_seq_one_letter_code
_entity_poly.pdbx_strand_id
1 'polypeptide(L)'
;MHDTALAIGKLFFEVYAPQRCTIVEIGSMDVNGSLRAVAPPGSHYIGIDIEPGRGVDLVTAPGADMPLRDGVADVAMASSVFEHDPQFWRTFNNLCRITKPGGYIYINAPSNGKVHGFPVDCWRFYPDAGTALEALTKSERWPATLIESFIAERASDTWNDFAAVFRRDGDHPHPVPPGRVYDSTPCRNIYDGINHQRIKAEEFTEDMRLLTDCTASIGHLEARRVAEVTDRDSRIGQLEASLHAAQEQSHQQSHEINRQLKEIERQSAEIEARSKEIEQQRSVIGQRDVNIAILTRDLKETSSRQGVLDAEVSFLKGSWSYKAGNTLLVARRQCNSMYRRLRHGPVAPLFDRDWYLKKYPDVARSSADPFRHYVLMGAAQGYDSHPLFDTSWYLQCNPDVAASGVNPLVHFLRFGARERRSPHPLFDCEWYAEQSMIESDDNPLLHYLHDGAQAGCDPHPLFDTSWYLATNPDVAGNGCNPLVHFVEFGARELRNPHPLFDCHWYLETYPDVLQAGLNPLEHYLCHGAREGRRPGPHVEVACLG
;
A
#
# COMPACT_ATOMS: atom_id res chain seq x y z
N MET A 1 -2.21 -30.10 27.36
CA MET A 1 -3.59 -30.27 26.93
C MET A 1 -3.84 -29.46 25.65
N HIS A 2 -4.26 -30.13 24.58
CA HIS A 2 -4.72 -29.49 23.34
C HIS A 2 -6.07 -28.79 23.60
N ASP A 3 -6.41 -27.80 22.78
CA ASP A 3 -7.68 -27.06 22.89
C ASP A 3 -8.89 -27.96 22.65
N THR A 4 -8.79 -28.87 21.68
CA THR A 4 -9.77 -29.92 21.40
C THR A 4 -9.87 -30.93 22.55
N ALA A 5 -8.76 -31.40 23.13
CA ALA A 5 -8.77 -32.32 24.27
C ALA A 5 -9.61 -31.83 25.45
N LEU A 6 -9.44 -30.56 25.86
CA LEU A 6 -10.21 -29.98 26.96
C LEU A 6 -11.71 -29.90 26.63
N ALA A 7 -12.04 -29.47 25.40
CA ALA A 7 -13.43 -29.34 24.95
C ALA A 7 -14.13 -30.70 24.87
N ILE A 8 -13.46 -31.71 24.32
CA ILE A 8 -13.98 -33.08 24.18
C ILE A 8 -14.14 -33.72 25.56
N GLY A 9 -13.16 -33.57 26.45
CA GLY A 9 -13.25 -34.12 27.81
C GLY A 9 -14.37 -33.46 28.63
N LYS A 10 -14.63 -32.17 28.44
CA LYS A 10 -15.81 -31.50 29.01
C LYS A 10 -17.12 -32.11 28.47
N LEU A 11 -17.25 -32.27 27.15
CA LEU A 11 -18.43 -32.90 26.54
C LEU A 11 -18.62 -34.33 27.04
N PHE A 12 -17.53 -35.09 27.22
CA PHE A 12 -17.57 -36.42 27.82
C PHE A 12 -18.23 -36.39 29.22
N PHE A 13 -17.85 -35.43 30.07
CA PHE A 13 -18.49 -35.31 31.39
C PHE A 13 -19.98 -34.98 31.28
N GLU A 14 -20.37 -34.11 30.36
CA GLU A 14 -21.78 -33.73 30.16
C GLU A 14 -22.64 -34.89 29.65
N VAL A 15 -22.08 -35.77 28.81
CA VAL A 15 -22.80 -36.90 28.19
C VAL A 15 -22.82 -38.14 29.08
N TYR A 16 -21.70 -38.48 29.73
CA TYR A 16 -21.51 -39.79 30.37
C TYR A 16 -21.32 -39.75 31.88
N ALA A 17 -20.77 -38.68 32.44
CA ALA A 17 -20.42 -38.67 33.85
C ALA A 17 -21.62 -38.34 34.75
N PRO A 18 -21.85 -39.09 35.84
CA PRO A 18 -22.86 -38.71 36.83
C PRO A 18 -22.51 -37.37 37.50
N GLN A 19 -23.52 -36.63 37.97
CA GLN A 19 -23.30 -35.30 38.59
C GLN A 19 -22.40 -35.32 39.83
N ARG A 20 -22.39 -36.43 40.59
CA ARG A 20 -21.50 -36.64 41.73
C ARG A 20 -20.91 -38.03 41.64
N CYS A 21 -19.64 -38.11 41.26
CA CYS A 21 -18.98 -39.38 41.00
C CYS A 21 -17.52 -39.34 41.45
N THR A 22 -16.87 -40.51 41.47
CA THR A 22 -15.42 -40.62 41.66
C THR A 22 -14.75 -40.66 40.29
N ILE A 23 -13.89 -39.69 40.02
CA ILE A 23 -13.16 -39.53 38.77
C ILE A 23 -11.68 -39.77 39.05
N VAL A 24 -11.05 -40.62 38.25
CA VAL A 24 -9.60 -40.86 38.30
C VAL A 24 -9.00 -40.50 36.95
N GLU A 25 -8.10 -39.54 36.92
CA GLU A 25 -7.36 -39.10 35.73
C GLU A 25 -5.90 -39.50 35.84
N ILE A 26 -5.36 -40.18 34.84
CA ILE A 26 -3.92 -40.34 34.65
C ILE A 26 -3.39 -39.23 33.73
N GLY A 27 -2.18 -38.74 34.02
CA GLY A 27 -1.59 -37.58 33.34
C GLY A 27 -2.22 -36.26 33.77
N SER A 28 -2.63 -36.17 35.04
CA SER A 28 -3.45 -35.06 35.55
C SER A 28 -2.72 -33.74 35.80
N MET A 29 -1.40 -33.68 35.55
CA MET A 29 -0.62 -32.47 35.79
C MET A 29 -1.13 -31.29 34.95
N ASP A 30 -1.55 -30.23 35.62
CA ASP A 30 -2.05 -29.00 35.02
C ASP A 30 -0.87 -28.14 34.51
N VAL A 31 -0.52 -28.34 33.24
CA VAL A 31 0.50 -27.55 32.53
C VAL A 31 -0.12 -26.31 31.87
N ASN A 32 -1.26 -26.48 31.19
CA ASN A 32 -1.90 -25.43 30.39
C ASN A 32 -3.44 -25.58 30.34
N GLY A 33 -4.03 -26.19 31.36
CA GLY A 33 -5.44 -26.59 31.38
C GLY A 33 -5.61 -27.97 32.00
N SER A 34 -6.72 -28.17 32.71
CA SER A 34 -6.99 -29.41 33.43
C SER A 34 -8.46 -29.79 33.33
N LEU A 35 -8.72 -31.08 33.07
CA LEU A 35 -10.08 -31.62 33.04
C LEU A 35 -10.74 -31.60 34.42
N ARG A 36 -9.95 -31.56 35.49
CA ARG A 36 -10.44 -31.32 36.86
C ARG A 36 -11.26 -30.04 36.97
N ALA A 37 -10.91 -28.99 36.22
CA ALA A 37 -11.61 -27.70 36.28
C ALA A 37 -13.01 -27.74 35.66
N VAL A 38 -13.29 -28.73 34.81
CA VAL A 38 -14.58 -28.90 34.12
C VAL A 38 -15.32 -30.16 34.58
N ALA A 39 -14.84 -30.80 35.65
CA ALA A 39 -15.47 -31.98 36.22
C ALA A 39 -16.87 -31.67 36.80
N PRO A 40 -17.80 -32.65 36.83
CA PRO A 40 -19.13 -32.46 37.42
C PRO A 40 -19.05 -31.94 38.87
N PRO A 41 -19.84 -30.93 39.24
CA PRO A 41 -19.77 -30.31 40.57
C PRO A 41 -20.07 -31.28 41.71
N GLY A 42 -19.15 -31.35 42.69
CA GLY A 42 -19.28 -32.22 43.86
C GLY A 42 -18.78 -33.65 43.64
N SER A 43 -18.14 -33.92 42.50
CA SER A 43 -17.39 -35.16 42.28
C SER A 43 -16.08 -35.18 43.05
N HIS A 44 -15.65 -36.38 43.44
CA HIS A 44 -14.33 -36.61 44.03
C HIS A 44 -13.34 -36.90 42.90
N TYR A 45 -12.36 -36.03 42.71
CA TYR A 45 -11.40 -36.10 41.61
C TYR A 45 -10.02 -36.49 42.14
N ILE A 46 -9.45 -37.56 41.60
CA ILE A 46 -8.12 -38.08 41.95
C ILE A 46 -7.24 -38.00 40.70
N GLY A 47 -6.19 -37.19 40.79
CA GLY A 47 -5.20 -37.02 39.74
C GLY A 47 -3.99 -37.89 39.99
N ILE A 48 -3.58 -38.66 38.98
CA ILE A 48 -2.38 -39.48 39.00
C ILE A 48 -1.43 -38.97 37.93
N ASP A 49 -0.14 -38.91 38.26
CA ASP A 49 0.90 -38.57 37.29
C ASP A 49 2.21 -39.31 37.64
N ILE A 50 3.17 -39.28 36.73
CA ILE A 50 4.52 -39.83 36.95
C ILE A 50 5.42 -38.86 37.71
N GLU A 51 5.05 -37.59 37.72
CA GLU A 51 5.74 -36.51 38.42
C GLU A 51 4.80 -35.72 39.34
N PRO A 52 5.27 -35.20 40.47
CA PRO A 52 4.47 -34.32 41.31
C PRO A 52 4.23 -32.98 40.61
N GLY A 53 3.02 -32.43 40.74
CA GLY A 53 2.69 -31.14 40.12
C GLY A 53 1.30 -30.64 40.50
N ARG A 54 0.92 -29.49 39.93
CA ARG A 54 -0.43 -28.94 40.12
C ARG A 54 -1.46 -29.93 39.55
N GLY A 55 -2.50 -30.24 40.32
CA GLY A 55 -3.55 -31.17 39.88
C GLY A 55 -3.25 -32.66 40.15
N VAL A 56 -2.06 -33.00 40.64
CA VAL A 56 -1.64 -34.38 40.94
C VAL A 56 -1.85 -34.69 42.42
N ASP A 57 -2.61 -35.74 42.73
CA ASP A 57 -2.84 -36.23 44.09
C ASP A 57 -1.95 -37.44 44.43
N LEU A 58 -1.63 -38.27 43.44
CA LEU A 58 -0.83 -39.49 43.59
C LEU A 58 0.25 -39.57 42.50
N VAL A 59 1.47 -39.94 42.90
CA VAL A 59 2.58 -40.17 41.96
C VAL A 59 2.80 -41.66 41.77
N THR A 60 2.87 -42.12 40.52
CA THR A 60 3.06 -43.55 40.17
C THR A 60 4.18 -43.72 39.15
N ALA A 61 5.04 -44.72 39.32
CA ALA A 61 6.10 -45.00 38.37
C ALA A 61 5.53 -45.50 37.02
N PRO A 62 6.13 -45.14 35.87
CA PRO A 62 5.73 -45.67 34.57
C PRO A 62 5.65 -47.20 34.56
N GLY A 63 4.54 -47.74 34.06
CA GLY A 63 4.32 -49.19 33.95
C GLY A 63 4.05 -49.94 35.26
N ALA A 64 3.96 -49.23 36.40
CA ALA A 64 3.46 -49.79 37.65
C ALA A 64 1.92 -49.77 37.68
N ASP A 65 1.32 -50.64 38.49
CA ASP A 65 -0.12 -50.62 38.70
C ASP A 65 -0.53 -49.36 39.47
N MET A 66 -1.68 -48.78 39.10
CA MET A 66 -2.21 -47.60 39.79
C MET A 66 -2.48 -47.94 41.27
N PRO A 67 -2.04 -47.11 42.24
CA PRO A 67 -2.12 -47.40 43.69
C PRO A 67 -3.53 -47.18 44.26
N LEU A 68 -4.54 -47.72 43.56
CA LEU A 68 -5.95 -47.65 43.86
C LEU A 68 -6.56 -49.05 43.85
N ARG A 69 -7.56 -49.26 44.70
CA ARG A 69 -8.33 -50.52 44.72
C ARG A 69 -9.11 -50.72 43.43
N ASP A 70 -9.37 -51.98 43.08
CA ASP A 70 -10.23 -52.37 41.96
C ASP A 70 -11.63 -51.75 42.10
N GLY A 71 -12.20 -51.28 41.00
CA GLY A 71 -13.56 -50.73 40.97
C GLY A 71 -13.81 -49.51 41.87
N VAL A 72 -12.82 -48.64 42.05
CA VAL A 72 -12.98 -47.41 42.85
C VAL A 72 -13.67 -46.28 42.07
N ALA A 73 -13.42 -46.18 40.76
CA ALA A 73 -13.79 -45.04 39.93
C ALA A 73 -15.11 -45.27 39.19
N ASP A 74 -15.99 -44.27 39.19
CA ASP A 74 -17.16 -44.24 38.28
C ASP A 74 -16.72 -43.85 36.86
N VAL A 75 -15.68 -43.00 36.79
CA VAL A 75 -15.03 -42.55 35.56
C VAL A 75 -13.52 -42.69 35.72
N ALA A 76 -12.87 -43.41 34.81
CA ALA A 76 -11.41 -43.40 34.67
C ALA A 76 -11.02 -42.77 33.34
N MET A 77 -9.96 -41.97 33.30
CA MET A 77 -9.62 -41.23 32.09
C MET A 77 -8.13 -41.02 31.89
N ALA A 78 -7.74 -40.93 30.62
CA ALA A 78 -6.40 -40.56 30.18
C ALA A 78 -6.53 -39.55 29.03
N SER A 79 -6.03 -38.33 29.21
CA SER A 79 -6.05 -37.29 28.17
C SER A 79 -4.63 -36.84 27.86
N SER A 80 -4.21 -36.97 26.61
CA SER A 80 -2.84 -36.65 26.17
C SER A 80 -1.76 -37.42 26.95
N VAL A 81 -1.98 -38.72 27.16
CA VAL A 81 -1.06 -39.62 27.89
C VAL A 81 -0.58 -40.77 27.02
N PHE A 82 -1.47 -41.37 26.23
CA PHE A 82 -1.18 -42.65 25.57
C PHE A 82 -0.10 -42.53 24.50
N GLU A 83 0.02 -41.37 23.85
CA GLU A 83 1.12 -41.04 22.93
C GLU A 83 2.48 -41.05 23.63
N HIS A 84 2.54 -40.74 24.92
CA HIS A 84 3.76 -40.67 25.72
C HIS A 84 4.03 -41.94 26.52
N ASP A 85 3.10 -42.90 26.52
CA ASP A 85 3.21 -44.16 27.26
C ASP A 85 3.70 -45.30 26.33
N PRO A 86 4.95 -45.80 26.50
CA PRO A 86 5.46 -46.92 25.71
C PRO A 86 4.69 -48.23 25.89
N GLN A 87 3.87 -48.33 26.93
CA GLN A 87 3.08 -49.51 27.29
C GLN A 87 1.61 -49.16 27.57
N PHE A 88 1.02 -48.23 26.80
CA PHE A 88 -0.35 -47.74 27.00
C PHE A 88 -1.41 -48.83 27.16
N TRP A 89 -1.22 -50.01 26.57
CA TRP A 89 -2.13 -51.15 26.74
C TRP A 89 -2.20 -51.68 28.19
N ARG A 90 -1.09 -51.63 28.94
CA ARG A 90 -1.05 -51.99 30.37
C ARG A 90 -1.75 -50.91 31.21
N THR A 91 -1.55 -49.65 30.84
CA THR A 91 -2.23 -48.51 31.46
C THR A 91 -3.74 -48.57 31.21
N PHE A 92 -4.17 -48.89 29.99
CA PHE A 92 -5.57 -49.11 29.67
C PHE A 92 -6.17 -50.25 30.51
N ASN A 93 -5.47 -51.39 30.64
CA ASN A 93 -5.93 -52.49 31.50
C ASN A 93 -6.05 -52.05 32.98
N ASN A 94 -5.15 -51.19 33.46
CA ASN A 94 -5.26 -50.58 34.79
C ASN A 94 -6.47 -49.64 34.91
N LEU A 95 -6.77 -48.83 33.90
CA LEU A 95 -8.01 -48.03 33.85
C LEU A 95 -9.25 -48.94 33.92
N CYS A 96 -9.27 -50.05 33.18
CA CYS A 96 -10.34 -51.04 33.25
C CYS A 96 -10.45 -51.68 34.65
N ARG A 97 -9.32 -51.94 35.32
CA ARG A 97 -9.29 -52.49 36.68
C ARG A 97 -9.90 -51.55 37.72
N ILE A 98 -9.53 -50.27 37.69
CA ILE A 98 -9.98 -49.30 38.70
C ILE A 98 -11.40 -48.80 38.44
N THR A 99 -11.94 -48.99 37.24
CA THR A 99 -13.30 -48.59 36.87
C THR A 99 -14.32 -49.59 37.41
N LYS A 100 -15.39 -49.08 38.02
CA LYS A 100 -16.53 -49.89 38.48
C LYS A 100 -17.21 -50.59 37.30
N PRO A 101 -17.80 -51.79 37.49
CA PRO A 101 -18.70 -52.37 36.51
C PRO A 101 -19.82 -51.38 36.15
N GLY A 102 -20.01 -51.12 34.85
CA GLY A 102 -20.92 -50.09 34.33
C GLY A 102 -20.38 -48.67 34.30
N GLY A 103 -19.20 -48.40 34.88
CA GLY A 103 -18.51 -47.12 34.80
C GLY A 103 -17.90 -46.85 33.43
N TYR A 104 -17.44 -45.61 33.21
CA TYR A 104 -16.94 -45.16 31.91
C TYR A 104 -15.43 -44.94 31.90
N ILE A 105 -14.82 -45.22 30.76
CA ILE A 105 -13.40 -44.99 30.50
C ILE A 105 -13.29 -44.04 29.32
N TYR A 106 -12.58 -42.93 29.49
CA TYR A 106 -12.34 -41.93 28.45
C TYR A 106 -10.86 -41.87 28.08
N ILE A 107 -10.57 -41.99 26.79
CA ILE A 107 -9.23 -41.88 26.24
C ILE A 107 -9.20 -40.73 25.24
N ASN A 108 -8.22 -39.85 25.38
CA ASN A 108 -7.84 -38.86 24.38
C ASN A 108 -6.33 -38.90 24.14
N ALA A 109 -5.93 -38.86 22.88
CA ALA A 109 -4.54 -38.86 22.44
C ALA A 109 -4.44 -38.25 21.04
N PRO A 110 -3.30 -37.71 20.59
CA PRO A 110 -3.15 -37.20 19.24
C PRO A 110 -3.30 -38.30 18.18
N SER A 111 -4.02 -37.97 17.11
CA SER A 111 -4.15 -38.75 15.88
C SER A 111 -3.17 -38.26 14.81
N ASN A 112 -3.11 -36.95 14.60
CA ASN A 112 -2.23 -36.28 13.65
C ASN A 112 -1.70 -34.97 14.23
N GLY A 113 -0.54 -34.53 13.76
CA GLY A 113 0.13 -33.28 14.14
C GLY A 113 1.65 -33.46 14.17
N LYS A 114 2.36 -32.50 14.76
CA LYS A 114 3.83 -32.53 14.83
C LYS A 114 4.35 -33.72 15.67
N VAL A 115 5.65 -33.94 15.71
CA VAL A 115 6.27 -34.86 16.67
C VAL A 115 6.73 -34.03 17.88
N HIS A 116 6.48 -34.47 19.10
CA HIS A 116 6.89 -33.77 20.32
C HIS A 116 7.31 -34.72 21.46
N GLY A 117 8.61 -34.76 21.75
CA GLY A 117 9.19 -35.67 22.76
C GLY A 117 9.28 -35.09 24.16
N PHE A 118 8.17 -35.00 24.89
CA PHE A 118 8.16 -34.63 26.31
C PHE A 118 7.43 -35.69 27.16
N PRO A 119 8.10 -36.78 27.61
CA PRO A 119 9.50 -37.15 27.36
C PRO A 119 9.73 -37.99 26.09
N VAL A 120 8.73 -38.73 25.60
CA VAL A 120 8.81 -39.57 24.39
C VAL A 120 7.54 -39.45 23.59
N ASP A 121 7.57 -39.64 22.28
CA ASP A 121 6.39 -39.57 21.42
C ASP A 121 6.25 -40.87 20.63
N CYS A 122 5.47 -41.80 21.15
CA CYS A 122 5.47 -43.20 20.75
C CYS A 122 4.35 -43.55 19.77
N TRP A 123 3.17 -42.94 19.90
CA TRP A 123 1.96 -43.45 19.26
C TRP A 123 1.07 -42.34 18.69
N ARG A 124 0.40 -42.69 17.58
CA ARG A 124 -0.70 -41.93 17.00
C ARG A 124 -1.91 -42.83 16.87
N PHE A 125 -3.05 -42.36 17.34
CA PHE A 125 -4.24 -43.18 17.46
C PHE A 125 -5.22 -42.87 16.34
N TYR A 126 -5.71 -43.92 15.69
CA TYR A 126 -6.82 -43.84 14.75
C TYR A 126 -8.05 -44.54 15.35
N PRO A 127 -9.25 -44.32 14.80
CA PRO A 127 -10.51 -44.82 15.36
C PRO A 127 -10.55 -46.33 15.63
N ASP A 128 -9.85 -47.11 14.81
CA ASP A 128 -9.72 -48.56 14.99
C ASP A 128 -8.87 -48.96 16.21
N ALA A 129 -8.10 -48.05 16.78
CA ALA A 129 -7.47 -48.28 18.08
C ALA A 129 -8.53 -48.51 19.17
N GLY A 130 -9.71 -47.89 19.06
CA GLY A 130 -10.83 -48.16 19.96
C GLY A 130 -11.27 -49.61 19.93
N THR A 131 -11.46 -50.18 18.73
CA THR A 131 -11.88 -51.58 18.57
C THR A 131 -10.78 -52.55 18.97
N ALA A 132 -9.52 -52.20 18.73
CA ALA A 132 -8.36 -52.96 19.18
C ALA A 132 -8.25 -53.00 20.72
N LEU A 133 -8.50 -51.88 21.40
CA LEU A 133 -8.50 -51.80 22.86
C LEU A 133 -9.67 -52.58 23.48
N GLU A 134 -10.86 -52.54 22.89
CA GLU A 134 -11.96 -53.43 23.30
C GLU A 134 -11.54 -54.90 23.19
N ALA A 135 -11.00 -55.30 22.03
CA ALA A 135 -10.58 -56.68 21.78
C ALA A 135 -9.51 -57.15 22.77
N LEU A 136 -8.55 -56.29 23.12
CA LEU A 136 -7.54 -56.57 24.14
C LEU A 136 -8.19 -56.95 25.48
N THR A 137 -9.20 -56.19 25.92
CA THR A 137 -9.80 -56.43 27.25
C THR A 137 -10.69 -57.67 27.31
N LYS A 138 -11.18 -58.18 26.16
CA LYS A 138 -11.98 -59.42 26.11
C LYS A 138 -11.17 -60.65 26.55
N SER A 139 -9.84 -60.62 26.41
CA SER A 139 -8.94 -61.67 26.93
C SER A 139 -8.45 -61.41 28.36
N GLU A 140 -8.81 -60.28 28.96
CA GLU A 140 -8.31 -59.82 30.26
C GLU A 140 -9.37 -60.00 31.36
N ARG A 141 -8.94 -59.82 32.61
CA ARG A 141 -9.82 -59.92 33.79
C ARG A 141 -10.90 -58.83 33.83
N TRP A 142 -10.70 -57.74 33.10
CA TRP A 142 -11.53 -56.54 33.19
C TRP A 142 -12.04 -56.07 31.81
N PRO A 143 -13.00 -56.80 31.20
CA PRO A 143 -13.51 -56.47 29.87
C PRO A 143 -14.22 -55.10 29.80
N ALA A 144 -14.02 -54.36 28.71
CA ALA A 144 -14.68 -53.10 28.45
C ALA A 144 -15.19 -53.07 27.01
N THR A 145 -16.44 -52.64 26.84
CA THR A 145 -17.11 -52.47 25.54
C THR A 145 -16.90 -51.05 25.01
N LEU A 146 -16.53 -50.92 23.74
CA LEU A 146 -16.39 -49.62 23.08
C LEU A 146 -17.78 -49.00 22.81
N ILE A 147 -17.94 -47.71 23.13
CA ILE A 147 -19.16 -46.95 22.83
C ILE A 147 -18.96 -46.07 21.59
N GLU A 148 -17.87 -45.32 21.55
CA GLU A 148 -17.52 -44.45 20.42
C GLU A 148 -16.01 -44.28 20.32
N SER A 149 -15.54 -44.07 19.09
CA SER A 149 -14.14 -43.80 18.78
C SER A 149 -14.06 -42.93 17.52
N PHE A 150 -13.38 -41.79 17.55
CA PHE A 150 -13.38 -40.85 16.42
C PHE A 150 -12.11 -39.97 16.39
N ILE A 151 -11.93 -39.23 15.29
CA ILE A 151 -10.90 -38.19 15.16
C ILE A 151 -11.59 -36.83 15.14
N ALA A 152 -11.28 -35.98 16.11
CA ALA A 152 -11.68 -34.59 16.13
C ALA A 152 -10.87 -33.78 15.11
N GLU A 153 -11.55 -32.89 14.39
CA GLU A 153 -10.90 -31.88 13.56
C GLU A 153 -10.12 -30.90 14.45
N ARG A 154 -9.04 -30.31 13.92
CA ARG A 154 -8.26 -29.33 14.67
C ARG A 154 -9.08 -28.06 14.93
N ALA A 155 -8.82 -27.39 16.04
CA ALA A 155 -9.38 -26.07 16.31
C ALA A 155 -8.33 -24.98 16.02
N SER A 156 -7.76 -24.37 17.05
CA SER A 156 -6.72 -23.34 16.91
C SER A 156 -5.30 -23.90 16.85
N ASP A 157 -5.08 -25.11 17.36
CA ASP A 157 -3.80 -25.81 17.26
C ASP A 157 -3.69 -26.67 15.98
N THR A 158 -2.53 -27.28 15.78
CA THR A 158 -2.16 -28.14 14.66
C THR A 158 -2.55 -29.61 14.83
N TRP A 159 -3.11 -29.98 15.98
CA TRP A 159 -3.38 -31.35 16.34
C TRP A 159 -4.80 -31.79 16.03
N ASN A 160 -4.93 -33.00 15.50
CA ASN A 160 -6.16 -33.75 15.50
C ASN A 160 -6.14 -34.71 16.68
N ASP A 161 -7.21 -34.73 17.46
CA ASP A 161 -7.31 -35.60 18.63
C ASP A 161 -8.14 -36.83 18.33
N PHE A 162 -7.58 -38.00 18.62
CA PHE A 162 -8.35 -39.22 18.78
C PHE A 162 -9.06 -39.17 20.13
N ALA A 163 -10.33 -39.54 20.14
CA ALA A 163 -11.10 -39.74 21.37
C ALA A 163 -11.88 -41.05 21.30
N ALA A 164 -11.89 -41.77 22.42
CA ALA A 164 -12.68 -42.98 22.57
C ALA A 164 -13.31 -43.09 23.95
N VAL A 165 -14.53 -43.61 23.99
CA VAL A 165 -15.28 -43.87 25.22
C VAL A 165 -15.61 -45.35 25.29
N PHE A 166 -15.33 -45.95 26.44
CA PHE A 166 -15.66 -47.33 26.73
C PHE A 166 -16.55 -47.40 27.97
N ARG A 167 -17.31 -48.48 28.07
CA ARG A 167 -18.03 -48.86 29.28
C ARG A 167 -17.41 -50.13 29.83
N ARG A 168 -17.14 -50.14 31.13
CA ARG A 168 -16.69 -51.33 31.84
C ARG A 168 -17.83 -52.34 31.95
N ASP A 169 -17.58 -53.59 31.53
CA ASP A 169 -18.62 -54.63 31.56
C ASP A 169 -18.96 -55.08 33.00
N GLY A 170 -20.20 -55.53 33.21
CA GLY A 170 -20.72 -55.97 34.50
C GLY A 170 -22.11 -56.60 34.41
N ASP A 171 -22.57 -57.19 35.51
CA ASP A 171 -23.79 -58.03 35.55
C ASP A 171 -25.11 -57.23 35.39
N HIS A 172 -25.09 -55.92 35.62
CA HIS A 172 -26.27 -55.04 35.55
C HIS A 172 -25.95 -53.69 34.87
N PRO A 173 -25.72 -53.67 33.55
CA PRO A 173 -25.36 -52.43 32.87
C PRO A 173 -26.57 -51.51 32.76
N HIS A 174 -26.45 -50.28 33.26
CA HIS A 174 -27.39 -49.22 32.92
C HIS A 174 -27.36 -48.95 31.39
N PRO A 175 -28.49 -48.52 30.79
CA PRO A 175 -28.52 -48.12 29.39
C PRO A 175 -27.48 -47.02 29.13
N VAL A 176 -26.74 -47.14 28.03
CA VAL A 176 -25.84 -46.06 27.59
C VAL A 176 -26.71 -44.85 27.24
N PRO A 177 -26.33 -43.62 27.66
CA PRO A 177 -27.02 -42.40 27.25
C PRO A 177 -27.22 -42.34 25.73
N PRO A 178 -28.30 -41.74 25.22
CA PRO A 178 -28.54 -41.69 23.78
C PRO A 178 -27.57 -40.77 23.03
N GLY A 179 -27.06 -39.71 23.68
CA GLY A 179 -26.11 -38.77 23.06
C GLY A 179 -24.68 -39.31 23.00
N ARG A 180 -23.90 -38.79 22.04
CA ARG A 180 -22.48 -39.11 21.84
C ARG A 180 -21.64 -37.84 21.87
N VAL A 181 -20.37 -37.96 22.21
CA VAL A 181 -19.44 -36.82 22.18
C VAL A 181 -19.21 -36.38 20.72
N TYR A 182 -19.15 -37.32 19.78
CA TYR A 182 -19.03 -36.99 18.36
C TYR A 182 -20.23 -36.22 17.78
N ASP A 183 -21.41 -36.24 18.42
CA ASP A 183 -22.58 -35.49 17.95
C ASP A 183 -22.37 -33.96 18.09
N SER A 184 -21.57 -33.56 19.07
CA SER A 184 -21.28 -32.15 19.40
C SER A 184 -19.83 -31.75 19.12
N THR A 185 -19.07 -32.62 18.45
CA THR A 185 -17.65 -32.38 18.12
C THR A 185 -17.48 -32.40 16.60
N PRO A 186 -16.88 -31.37 15.98
CA PRO A 186 -16.40 -31.47 14.60
C PRO A 186 -15.41 -32.62 14.47
N CYS A 187 -15.79 -33.68 13.76
CA CYS A 187 -15.03 -34.92 13.71
C CYS A 187 -15.29 -35.74 12.44
N ARG A 188 -14.36 -36.66 12.17
CA ARG A 188 -14.34 -37.60 11.05
C ARG A 188 -13.91 -38.98 11.52
N ASN A 189 -14.06 -39.96 10.63
CA ASN A 189 -13.70 -41.35 10.87
C ASN A 189 -14.31 -41.88 12.19
N ILE A 190 -15.61 -41.70 12.37
CA ILE A 190 -16.28 -42.15 13.59
C ILE A 190 -16.51 -43.66 13.49
N TYR A 191 -16.23 -44.37 14.57
CA TYR A 191 -16.70 -45.72 14.82
C TYR A 191 -17.73 -45.66 15.96
N ASP A 192 -18.99 -45.93 15.61
CA ASP A 192 -20.09 -46.05 16.55
C ASP A 192 -20.11 -47.49 17.07
N GLY A 193 -19.66 -47.66 18.32
CA GLY A 193 -19.52 -48.95 18.98
C GLY A 193 -20.85 -49.57 19.40
N ILE A 194 -21.95 -48.80 19.44
CA ILE A 194 -23.28 -49.34 19.76
C ILE A 194 -23.91 -49.99 18.55
N ASN A 195 -23.82 -49.36 17.39
CA ASN A 195 -24.38 -49.90 16.14
C ASN A 195 -23.34 -50.65 15.29
N HIS A 196 -22.08 -50.71 15.73
CA HIS A 196 -20.95 -51.32 15.03
C HIS A 196 -20.75 -50.81 13.60
N GLN A 197 -20.85 -49.49 13.41
CA GLN A 197 -20.80 -48.84 12.10
C GLN A 197 -19.74 -47.74 12.02
N ARG A 198 -19.22 -47.53 10.80
CA ARG A 198 -18.37 -46.37 10.50
C ARG A 198 -19.20 -45.23 9.94
N ILE A 199 -18.94 -44.01 10.41
CA ILE A 199 -19.64 -42.79 10.03
C ILE A 199 -18.58 -41.75 9.62
N LYS A 200 -18.86 -40.97 8.56
CA LYS A 200 -17.92 -39.96 7.99
C LYS A 200 -16.52 -40.54 7.72
N ALA A 201 -16.47 -41.70 7.06
CA ALA A 201 -15.22 -42.37 6.72
C ALA A 201 -14.44 -41.57 5.66
N GLU A 202 -13.16 -41.39 5.91
CA GLU A 202 -12.23 -40.56 5.16
C GLU A 202 -10.86 -41.23 5.14
N GLU A 203 -10.30 -41.38 3.94
CA GLU A 203 -8.99 -42.01 3.73
C GLU A 203 -7.85 -41.04 4.08
N PHE A 204 -8.00 -39.77 3.69
CA PHE A 204 -6.98 -38.76 3.90
C PHE A 204 -7.12 -38.09 5.26
N THR A 205 -6.00 -38.01 5.96
CA THR A 205 -5.88 -37.21 7.18
C THR A 205 -6.19 -35.74 6.88
N GLU A 206 -6.58 -34.97 7.89
CA GLU A 206 -6.89 -33.55 7.69
C GLU A 206 -5.70 -32.78 7.10
N ASP A 207 -4.47 -33.05 7.55
CA ASP A 207 -3.26 -32.44 6.99
C ASP A 207 -3.13 -32.69 5.48
N MET A 208 -3.38 -33.91 5.02
CA MET A 208 -3.31 -34.27 3.59
C MET A 208 -4.37 -33.53 2.76
N ARG A 209 -5.59 -33.38 3.30
CA ARG A 209 -6.66 -32.61 2.64
C ARG A 209 -6.29 -31.13 2.54
N LEU A 210 -5.87 -30.52 3.66
CA LEU A 210 -5.45 -29.12 3.69
C LEU A 210 -4.28 -28.85 2.74
N LEU A 211 -3.31 -29.75 2.65
CA LEU A 211 -2.21 -29.65 1.68
C LEU A 211 -2.68 -29.75 0.23
N THR A 212 -3.63 -30.63 -0.05
CA THR A 212 -4.21 -30.79 -1.39
C THR A 212 -4.96 -29.52 -1.80
N ASP A 213 -5.80 -28.98 -0.91
CA ASP A 213 -6.57 -27.76 -1.13
C ASP A 213 -5.65 -26.54 -1.32
N CYS A 214 -4.59 -26.44 -0.52
CA CYS A 214 -3.58 -25.40 -0.65
C CYS A 214 -2.84 -25.49 -2.00
N THR A 215 -2.44 -26.70 -2.40
CA THR A 215 -1.76 -26.94 -3.68
C THR A 215 -2.64 -26.57 -4.88
N ALA A 216 -3.92 -26.94 -4.83
CA ALA A 216 -4.88 -26.56 -5.86
C ALA A 216 -5.07 -25.04 -5.92
N SER A 217 -5.18 -24.38 -4.76
CA SER A 217 -5.32 -22.92 -4.67
C SER A 217 -4.10 -22.19 -5.24
N ILE A 218 -2.89 -22.68 -4.95
CA ILE A 218 -1.64 -22.14 -5.53
C ILE A 218 -1.67 -22.28 -7.05
N GLY A 219 -2.03 -23.45 -7.59
CA GLY A 219 -2.12 -23.65 -9.04
C GLY A 219 -3.10 -22.69 -9.72
N HIS A 220 -4.25 -22.41 -9.09
CA HIS A 220 -5.20 -21.40 -9.60
C HIS A 220 -4.64 -19.98 -9.58
N LEU A 221 -3.95 -19.59 -8.50
CA LEU A 221 -3.33 -18.26 -8.39
C LEU A 221 -2.19 -18.08 -9.40
N GLU A 222 -1.36 -19.11 -9.60
CA GLU A 222 -0.30 -19.11 -10.60
C GLU A 222 -0.86 -18.97 -12.02
N ALA A 223 -1.90 -19.74 -12.36
CA ALA A 223 -2.56 -19.64 -13.66
C ALA A 223 -3.15 -18.24 -13.89
N ARG A 224 -3.78 -17.64 -12.88
CA ARG A 224 -4.31 -16.28 -12.96
C ARG A 224 -3.20 -15.25 -13.17
N ARG A 225 -2.12 -15.34 -12.41
CA ARG A 225 -0.96 -14.44 -12.55
C ARG A 225 -0.32 -14.55 -13.93
N VAL A 226 -0.17 -15.76 -14.47
CA VAL A 226 0.35 -15.97 -15.83
C VAL A 226 -0.55 -15.32 -16.88
N ALA A 227 -1.88 -15.44 -16.74
CA ALA A 227 -2.83 -14.81 -17.65
C ALA A 227 -2.76 -13.27 -17.59
N GLU A 228 -2.68 -12.70 -16.39
CA GLU A 228 -2.53 -11.25 -16.19
C GLU A 228 -1.22 -10.70 -16.78
N VAL A 229 -0.10 -11.40 -16.59
CA VAL A 229 1.19 -11.02 -17.20
C VAL A 229 1.11 -11.08 -18.71
N THR A 230 0.54 -12.14 -19.27
CA THR A 230 0.39 -12.30 -20.73
C THR A 230 -0.47 -11.20 -21.36
N ASP A 231 -1.55 -10.80 -20.68
CA ASP A 231 -2.40 -9.68 -21.11
C ASP A 231 -1.66 -8.34 -21.06
N ARG A 232 -0.92 -8.09 -19.97
CA ARG A 232 -0.08 -6.89 -19.82
C ARG A 232 1.00 -6.82 -20.89
N ASP A 233 1.70 -7.92 -21.17
CA ASP A 233 2.73 -7.97 -22.22
C ASP A 233 2.10 -7.68 -23.60
N SER A 234 0.92 -8.22 -23.87
CA SER A 234 0.17 -7.93 -25.08
C SER A 234 -0.20 -6.45 -25.19
N ARG A 235 -0.60 -5.82 -24.07
CA ARG A 235 -0.92 -4.40 -24.00
C ARG A 235 0.31 -3.51 -24.18
N ILE A 236 1.44 -3.88 -23.58
CA ILE A 236 2.72 -3.20 -23.76
C ILE A 236 3.10 -3.21 -25.24
N GLY A 237 3.04 -4.37 -25.92
CA GLY A 237 3.34 -4.46 -27.34
C GLY A 237 2.42 -3.58 -28.22
N GLN A 238 1.14 -3.45 -27.89
CA GLN A 238 0.22 -2.53 -28.56
C GLN A 238 0.57 -1.06 -28.35
N LEU A 239 0.96 -0.70 -27.12
CA LEU A 239 1.34 0.66 -26.76
C LEU A 239 2.66 1.06 -27.42
N GLU A 240 3.65 0.17 -27.45
CA GLU A 240 4.93 0.37 -28.15
C GLU A 240 4.71 0.61 -29.65
N ALA A 241 3.87 -0.20 -30.30
CA ALA A 241 3.52 0.00 -31.71
C ALA A 241 2.82 1.34 -31.96
N SER A 242 1.90 1.73 -31.06
CA SER A 242 1.19 3.01 -31.14
C SER A 242 2.12 4.21 -30.92
N LEU A 243 3.06 4.09 -29.98
CA LEU A 243 4.07 5.11 -29.71
C LEU A 243 4.98 5.30 -30.92
N HIS A 244 5.46 4.22 -31.53
CA HIS A 244 6.28 4.28 -32.74
C HIS A 244 5.56 5.00 -33.89
N ALA A 245 4.29 4.64 -34.14
CA ALA A 245 3.49 5.29 -35.18
C ALA A 245 3.29 6.79 -34.91
N ALA A 246 3.04 7.18 -33.65
CA ALA A 246 2.90 8.58 -33.27
C ALA A 246 4.22 9.37 -33.43
N GLN A 247 5.35 8.75 -33.11
CA GLN A 247 6.68 9.35 -33.31
C GLN A 247 6.98 9.58 -34.79
N GLU A 248 6.70 8.61 -35.66
CA GLU A 248 6.83 8.77 -37.11
C GLU A 248 5.97 9.92 -37.65
N GLN A 249 4.71 10.00 -37.22
CA GLN A 249 3.81 11.08 -37.60
C GLN A 249 4.33 12.45 -37.15
N SER A 250 4.84 12.55 -35.93
CA SER A 250 5.44 13.78 -35.38
C SER A 250 6.67 14.21 -36.19
N HIS A 251 7.53 13.26 -36.57
CA HIS A 251 8.68 13.53 -37.44
C HIS A 251 8.24 14.05 -38.82
N GLN A 252 7.23 13.45 -39.44
CA GLN A 252 6.69 13.90 -40.72
C GLN A 252 6.11 15.33 -40.63
N GLN A 253 5.35 15.62 -39.57
CA GLN A 253 4.81 16.96 -39.32
C GLN A 253 5.92 17.99 -39.11
N SER A 254 6.95 17.64 -38.34
CA SER A 254 8.12 18.50 -38.12
C SER A 254 8.87 18.82 -39.42
N HIS A 255 9.01 17.84 -40.32
CA HIS A 255 9.59 18.07 -41.64
C HIS A 255 8.75 19.03 -42.50
N GLU A 256 7.42 18.88 -42.49
CA GLU A 256 6.53 19.76 -43.24
C GLU A 256 6.51 21.19 -42.69
N ILE A 257 6.47 21.36 -41.36
CA ILE A 257 6.57 22.67 -40.71
C ILE A 257 7.87 23.36 -41.10
N ASN A 258 9.00 22.66 -41.06
CA ASN A 258 10.30 23.22 -41.47
C ASN A 258 10.33 23.63 -42.94
N ARG A 259 9.65 22.89 -43.82
CA ARG A 259 9.50 23.26 -45.23
C ARG A 259 8.69 24.54 -45.38
N GLN A 260 7.56 24.65 -44.67
CA GLN A 260 6.70 25.84 -44.70
C GLN A 260 7.42 27.07 -44.14
N LEU A 261 8.20 26.92 -43.06
CA LEU A 261 9.02 28.00 -42.49
C LEU A 261 10.00 28.57 -43.52
N LYS A 262 10.74 27.70 -44.24
CA LYS A 262 11.67 28.15 -45.30
C LYS A 262 10.96 28.92 -46.41
N GLU A 263 9.75 28.53 -46.77
CA GLU A 263 8.97 29.23 -47.78
C GLU A 263 8.48 30.60 -47.28
N ILE A 264 8.03 30.68 -46.02
CA ILE A 264 7.65 31.94 -45.37
C ILE A 264 8.85 32.90 -45.28
N GLU A 265 10.03 32.39 -44.94
CA GLU A 265 11.27 33.17 -44.92
C GLU A 265 11.61 33.75 -46.30
N ARG A 266 11.49 32.93 -47.36
CA ARG A 266 11.69 33.36 -48.74
C ARG A 266 10.71 34.46 -49.15
N GLN A 267 9.43 34.28 -48.84
CA GLN A 267 8.39 35.27 -49.14
C GLN A 267 8.60 36.57 -48.35
N SER A 268 9.01 36.48 -47.09
CA SER A 268 9.30 37.64 -46.26
C SER A 268 10.47 38.46 -46.82
N ALA A 269 11.52 37.80 -47.30
CA ALA A 269 12.64 38.46 -47.97
C ALA A 269 12.22 39.16 -49.27
N GLU A 270 11.33 38.54 -50.06
CA GLU A 270 10.78 39.16 -51.27
C GLU A 270 9.92 40.40 -50.96
N ILE A 271 9.07 40.31 -49.93
CA ILE A 271 8.25 41.43 -49.45
C ILE A 271 9.14 42.59 -48.98
N GLU A 272 10.23 42.31 -48.27
CA GLU A 272 11.18 43.33 -47.82
C GLU A 272 11.86 44.03 -49.00
N ALA A 273 12.28 43.27 -50.03
CA ALA A 273 12.86 43.82 -51.25
C ALA A 273 11.87 44.74 -51.99
N ARG A 274 10.62 44.29 -52.20
CA ARG A 274 9.57 45.11 -52.81
C ARG A 274 9.24 46.35 -51.99
N SER A 275 9.27 46.25 -50.67
CA SER A 275 9.03 47.40 -49.77
C SER A 275 10.11 48.47 -49.96
N LYS A 276 11.38 48.08 -50.11
CA LYS A 276 12.49 49.00 -50.42
C LYS A 276 12.32 49.68 -51.78
N GLU A 277 11.88 48.95 -52.80
CA GLU A 277 11.57 49.53 -54.13
C GLU A 277 10.44 50.55 -54.06
N ILE A 278 9.35 50.25 -53.34
CA ILE A 278 8.24 51.17 -53.14
C ILE A 278 8.71 52.45 -52.42
N GLU A 279 9.56 52.33 -51.40
CA GLU A 279 10.15 53.47 -50.68
C GLU A 279 10.95 54.37 -51.64
N GLN A 280 11.77 53.76 -52.50
CA GLN A 280 12.56 54.48 -53.50
C GLN A 280 11.67 55.20 -54.52
N GLN A 281 10.61 54.54 -55.02
CA GLN A 281 9.64 55.16 -55.91
C GLN A 281 8.91 56.34 -55.24
N ARG A 282 8.52 56.20 -53.98
CA ARG A 282 7.90 57.30 -53.20
C ARG A 282 8.83 58.50 -53.06
N SER A 283 10.12 58.28 -52.85
CA SER A 283 11.12 59.36 -52.83
C SER A 283 11.20 60.11 -54.16
N VAL A 284 11.23 59.37 -55.28
CA VAL A 284 11.21 59.96 -56.64
C VAL A 284 9.94 60.77 -56.89
N ILE A 285 8.78 60.24 -56.49
CA ILE A 285 7.50 60.95 -56.59
C ILE A 285 7.55 62.24 -55.76
N GLY A 286 8.02 62.18 -54.52
CA GLY A 286 8.17 63.37 -53.67
C GLY A 286 9.07 64.44 -54.30
N GLN A 287 10.19 64.04 -54.93
CA GLN A 287 11.07 64.98 -55.64
C GLN A 287 10.38 65.61 -56.86
N ARG A 288 9.57 64.84 -57.58
CA ARG A 288 8.76 65.34 -58.70
C ARG A 288 7.67 66.29 -58.23
N ASP A 289 7.01 66.02 -57.11
CA ASP A 289 6.01 66.90 -56.52
C ASP A 289 6.61 68.26 -56.12
N VAL A 290 7.84 68.27 -55.58
CA VAL A 290 8.59 69.50 -55.32
C VAL A 290 8.89 70.26 -56.62
N ASN A 291 9.36 69.57 -57.66
CA ASN A 291 9.62 70.20 -58.96
C ASN A 291 8.34 70.76 -59.60
N ILE A 292 7.22 70.04 -59.51
CA ILE A 292 5.91 70.51 -59.96
C ILE A 292 5.50 71.75 -59.17
N ALA A 293 5.70 71.78 -57.85
CA ALA A 293 5.39 72.95 -57.03
C ALA A 293 6.24 74.18 -57.41
N ILE A 294 7.52 73.99 -57.69
CA ILE A 294 8.43 75.05 -58.20
C ILE A 294 7.95 75.53 -59.57
N LEU A 295 7.72 74.63 -60.53
CA LEU A 295 7.24 74.99 -61.86
C LEU A 295 5.87 75.68 -61.82
N THR A 296 4.98 75.26 -60.92
CA THR A 296 3.67 75.90 -60.70
C THR A 296 3.83 77.30 -60.14
N ARG A 297 4.81 77.52 -59.25
CA ARG A 297 5.15 78.85 -58.74
C ARG A 297 5.74 79.72 -59.86
N ASP A 298 6.64 79.19 -60.67
CA ASP A 298 7.24 79.92 -61.79
C ASP A 298 6.19 80.26 -62.87
N LEU A 299 5.25 79.36 -63.14
CA LEU A 299 4.06 79.60 -63.96
C LEU A 299 3.17 80.69 -63.37
N LYS A 300 2.99 80.72 -62.04
CA LYS A 300 2.30 81.81 -61.35
C LYS A 300 3.06 83.13 -61.45
N GLU A 301 4.39 83.15 -61.31
CA GLU A 301 5.22 84.36 -61.43
C GLU A 301 5.28 84.89 -62.88
N THR A 302 5.29 83.99 -63.88
CA THR A 302 5.17 84.38 -65.31
C THR A 302 3.75 84.81 -65.67
N SER A 303 2.72 84.16 -65.12
CA SER A 303 1.33 84.61 -65.24
C SER A 303 1.07 85.93 -64.50
N SER A 304 1.86 86.25 -63.46
CA SER A 304 1.86 87.56 -62.77
C SER A 304 2.56 88.67 -63.56
N ARG A 305 3.31 88.34 -64.62
CA ARG A 305 3.81 89.28 -65.64
C ARG A 305 2.85 89.46 -66.82
N GLN A 306 1.71 88.76 -66.80
CA GLN A 306 0.68 88.84 -67.82
C GLN A 306 -0.69 88.93 -67.15
N GLY A 307 -0.84 89.97 -66.30
CA GLY A 307 -2.10 90.39 -65.70
C GLY A 307 -2.67 91.60 -66.42
N VAL A 308 -3.24 91.39 -67.60
CA VAL A 308 -4.44 92.10 -68.06
C VAL A 308 -5.48 91.02 -68.31
N LEU A 309 -6.59 91.10 -67.57
CA LEU A 309 -7.85 90.35 -67.65
C LEU A 309 -7.96 89.00 -66.93
N ASP A 310 -8.56 89.12 -65.73
CA ASP A 310 -9.70 88.38 -65.17
C ASP A 310 -9.65 86.90 -64.76
N ALA A 311 -9.91 86.73 -63.45
CA ALA A 311 -10.78 85.75 -62.80
C ALA A 311 -10.61 84.24 -63.09
N GLU A 312 -10.05 83.51 -62.11
CA GLU A 312 -10.78 82.50 -61.31
C GLU A 312 -9.81 81.64 -60.48
N VAL A 313 -9.86 81.83 -59.16
CA VAL A 313 -9.21 80.97 -58.17
C VAL A 313 -10.31 80.13 -57.52
N SER A 314 -10.29 78.82 -57.73
CA SER A 314 -10.81 77.87 -56.74
C SER A 314 -10.21 76.47 -56.93
N PHE A 315 -9.96 75.83 -55.80
CA PHE A 315 -9.75 74.40 -55.61
C PHE A 315 -8.31 73.85 -55.66
N LEU A 316 -7.53 74.22 -54.64
CA LEU A 316 -6.61 73.29 -53.97
C LEU A 316 -7.19 73.01 -52.58
N LYS A 317 -7.38 71.73 -52.21
CA LYS A 317 -7.15 71.22 -50.85
C LYS A 317 -7.32 69.70 -50.74
N GLY A 318 -6.32 69.08 -50.11
CA GLY A 318 -6.40 67.78 -49.43
C GLY A 318 -5.47 66.73 -50.06
N SER A 319 -4.52 66.11 -49.36
CA SER A 319 -4.23 66.09 -47.93
C SER A 319 -2.87 65.44 -47.68
N TRP A 320 -2.22 65.81 -46.57
CA TRP A 320 -0.99 65.26 -46.03
C TRP A 320 -1.30 64.35 -44.82
N SER A 321 -0.53 63.25 -44.71
CA SER A 321 0.01 62.64 -43.47
C SER A 321 -0.85 61.80 -42.51
N TYR A 322 -0.47 60.52 -42.32
CA TYR A 322 -0.40 59.72 -41.06
C TYR A 322 0.30 58.38 -41.41
N LYS A 323 1.14 57.67 -40.63
CA LYS A 323 1.75 57.75 -39.29
C LYS A 323 2.82 56.65 -39.25
N ALA A 324 4.05 56.94 -38.82
CA ALA A 324 5.04 55.94 -38.44
C ALA A 324 5.24 55.97 -36.92
N GLY A 325 5.20 54.80 -36.28
CA GLY A 325 5.55 54.63 -34.87
C GLY A 325 4.66 53.62 -34.14
N ASN A 326 4.99 52.32 -34.23
CA ASN A 326 4.73 51.35 -33.16
C ASN A 326 5.28 49.95 -33.49
N THR A 327 6.46 49.60 -32.99
CA THR A 327 6.94 48.19 -32.97
C THR A 327 7.72 47.80 -31.71
N LEU A 328 7.55 48.53 -30.59
CA LEU A 328 8.14 48.17 -29.28
C LEU A 328 7.13 48.12 -28.12
N LEU A 329 5.85 48.35 -28.39
CA LEU A 329 4.81 48.48 -27.36
C LEU A 329 3.90 47.25 -27.17
N VAL A 330 4.08 46.20 -28.00
CA VAL A 330 3.19 45.03 -27.99
C VAL A 330 3.66 43.93 -27.02
N ALA A 331 4.96 43.65 -26.92
CA ALA A 331 5.50 42.69 -25.95
C ALA A 331 5.30 43.13 -24.47
N ARG A 332 5.34 44.45 -24.20
CA ARG A 332 5.19 45.01 -22.85
C ARG A 332 3.73 45.11 -22.38
N ARG A 333 2.74 45.01 -23.28
CA ARG A 333 1.30 45.11 -22.96
C ARG A 333 0.68 43.78 -22.52
N GLN A 334 1.07 42.65 -23.12
CA GLN A 334 0.57 41.32 -22.74
C GLN A 334 1.05 40.91 -21.32
N CYS A 335 2.32 41.13 -20.99
CA CYS A 335 2.87 40.82 -19.67
C CYS A 335 2.31 41.71 -18.53
N ASN A 336 2.03 43.00 -18.79
CA ASN A 336 1.44 43.91 -17.79
C ASN A 336 -0.06 43.66 -17.55
N SER A 337 -0.77 43.08 -18.52
CA SER A 337 -2.17 42.64 -18.36
C SER A 337 -2.27 41.40 -17.48
N MET A 338 -1.32 40.46 -17.63
CA MET A 338 -1.21 39.25 -16.82
C MET A 338 -0.88 39.57 -15.36
N TYR A 339 0.15 40.39 -15.10
CA TYR A 339 0.51 40.86 -13.75
C TYR A 339 -0.66 41.53 -13.00
N ARG A 340 -1.44 42.40 -13.66
CA ARG A 340 -2.59 43.09 -13.05
C ARG A 340 -3.75 42.16 -12.66
N ARG A 341 -3.93 41.02 -13.35
CA ARG A 341 -4.96 40.03 -13.00
C ARG A 341 -4.53 39.06 -11.90
N LEU A 342 -3.22 38.82 -11.75
CA LEU A 342 -2.68 37.81 -10.83
C LEU A 342 -2.29 38.37 -9.45
N ARG A 343 -2.02 39.68 -9.33
CA ARG A 343 -1.63 40.35 -8.06
C ARG A 343 -2.68 40.24 -6.94
N HIS A 344 -3.95 40.00 -7.29
CA HIS A 344 -5.06 39.81 -6.34
C HIS A 344 -5.89 38.54 -6.65
N GLY A 345 -5.34 37.60 -7.43
CA GLY A 345 -6.02 36.38 -7.89
C GLY A 345 -5.50 35.09 -7.22
N PRO A 346 -5.96 33.91 -7.65
CA PRO A 346 -5.66 32.59 -7.04
C PRO A 346 -4.18 32.14 -7.12
N VAL A 347 -3.26 33.03 -7.54
CA VAL A 347 -1.80 32.80 -7.61
C VAL A 347 -1.08 33.25 -6.34
N ALA A 348 -1.71 34.10 -5.54
CA ALA A 348 -1.15 34.57 -4.28
C ALA A 348 -0.74 33.46 -3.27
N PRO A 349 -1.41 32.30 -3.17
CA PRO A 349 -1.09 31.36 -2.09
C PRO A 349 0.18 30.51 -2.30
N LEU A 350 0.64 30.31 -3.54
CA LEU A 350 1.86 29.53 -3.86
C LEU A 350 3.05 30.41 -4.25
N PHE A 351 3.00 31.69 -3.89
CA PHE A 351 4.16 32.57 -3.98
C PHE A 351 4.46 33.12 -2.59
N ASP A 352 5.42 32.50 -1.91
CA ASP A 352 5.88 32.98 -0.60
C ASP A 352 6.90 34.09 -0.82
N ARG A 353 6.44 35.33 -0.60
CA ARG A 353 7.27 36.53 -0.78
C ARG A 353 8.51 36.52 0.09
N ASP A 354 8.37 36.18 1.37
CA ASP A 354 9.44 36.33 2.35
C ASP A 354 10.47 35.23 2.16
N TRP A 355 10.00 34.01 1.86
CA TRP A 355 10.88 32.93 1.43
C TRP A 355 11.60 33.24 0.12
N TYR A 356 10.90 33.75 -0.90
CA TYR A 356 11.50 34.06 -2.20
C TYR A 356 12.62 35.09 -2.08
N LEU A 357 12.43 36.15 -1.29
CA LEU A 357 13.46 37.16 -1.05
C LEU A 357 14.63 36.63 -0.21
N LYS A 358 14.38 35.68 0.69
CA LYS A 358 15.40 35.00 1.47
C LYS A 358 16.24 34.06 0.60
N LYS A 359 15.61 33.31 -0.31
CA LYS A 359 16.27 32.37 -1.23
C LYS A 359 17.02 33.08 -2.36
N TYR A 360 16.52 34.23 -2.83
CA TYR A 360 17.12 35.01 -3.92
C TYR A 360 17.53 36.44 -3.48
N PRO A 361 18.70 36.59 -2.81
CA PRO A 361 19.16 37.89 -2.29
C PRO A 361 19.44 38.95 -3.37
N ASP A 362 19.71 38.53 -4.60
CA ASP A 362 19.86 39.41 -5.76
C ASP A 362 18.56 40.15 -6.08
N VAL A 363 17.41 39.48 -5.99
CA VAL A 363 16.10 40.09 -6.12
C VAL A 363 15.80 41.03 -4.96
N ALA A 364 16.15 40.62 -3.73
CA ALA A 364 15.98 41.46 -2.53
C ALA A 364 16.71 42.81 -2.64
N ARG A 365 17.90 42.82 -3.26
CA ARG A 365 18.68 44.04 -3.50
C ARG A 365 18.12 44.92 -4.62
N SER A 366 17.39 44.35 -5.57
CA SER A 366 16.89 45.06 -6.76
C SER A 366 15.72 46.01 -6.50
N SER A 367 15.08 45.94 -5.32
CA SER A 367 13.82 46.65 -4.99
C SER A 367 12.65 46.38 -5.96
N ALA A 368 12.75 45.37 -6.82
CA ALA A 368 11.67 44.94 -7.70
C ALA A 368 10.54 44.26 -6.88
N ASP A 369 9.29 44.41 -7.33
CA ASP A 369 8.18 43.64 -6.77
C ASP A 369 8.45 42.13 -6.96
N PRO A 370 8.59 41.33 -5.88
CA PRO A 370 9.10 39.96 -5.99
C PRO A 370 8.22 39.05 -6.84
N PHE A 371 6.89 39.18 -6.70
CA PHE A 371 5.94 38.42 -7.51
C PHE A 371 6.04 38.80 -8.99
N ARG A 372 6.15 40.10 -9.29
CA ARG A 372 6.39 40.59 -10.66
C ARG A 372 7.71 40.07 -11.22
N HIS A 373 8.76 40.03 -10.41
CA HIS A 373 10.05 39.51 -10.80
C HIS A 373 9.93 38.05 -11.22
N TYR A 374 9.34 37.21 -10.37
CA TYR A 374 9.14 35.79 -10.66
C TYR A 374 8.33 35.57 -11.95
N VAL A 375 7.19 36.23 -12.09
CA VAL A 375 6.30 36.04 -13.26
C VAL A 375 6.96 36.45 -14.58
N LEU A 376 7.76 37.52 -14.57
CA LEU A 376 8.33 38.08 -15.80
C LEU A 376 9.72 37.53 -16.16
N MET A 377 10.50 37.12 -15.17
CA MET A 377 11.92 36.78 -15.35
C MET A 377 12.33 35.57 -14.54
N GLY A 378 11.98 35.52 -13.24
CA GLY A 378 12.47 34.48 -12.32
C GLY A 378 12.12 33.06 -12.77
N ALA A 379 10.89 32.81 -13.22
CA ALA A 379 10.52 31.47 -13.67
C ALA A 379 11.30 31.01 -14.92
N ALA A 380 11.60 31.91 -15.86
CA ALA A 380 12.43 31.60 -17.02
C ALA A 380 13.91 31.37 -16.65
N GLN A 381 14.33 31.86 -15.48
CA GLN A 381 15.65 31.64 -14.89
C GLN A 381 15.68 30.41 -13.98
N GLY A 382 14.57 29.67 -13.87
CA GLY A 382 14.46 28.49 -13.00
C GLY A 382 14.30 28.82 -11.51
N TYR A 383 13.90 30.04 -11.14
CA TYR A 383 13.70 30.39 -9.73
C TYR A 383 12.40 29.80 -9.25
N ASP A 384 12.40 29.09 -8.13
CA ASP A 384 11.20 28.57 -7.48
C ASP A 384 10.33 29.67 -6.86
N SER A 385 9.01 29.43 -6.82
CA SER A 385 8.04 30.34 -6.18
C SER A 385 7.69 29.97 -4.75
N HIS A 386 7.93 28.71 -4.37
CA HIS A 386 7.62 28.14 -3.06
C HIS A 386 8.51 26.90 -2.82
N PRO A 387 8.82 26.51 -1.56
CA PRO A 387 9.56 25.27 -1.26
C PRO A 387 9.01 24.00 -1.91
N LEU A 388 7.69 23.97 -2.14
CA LEU A 388 6.97 22.84 -2.76
C LEU A 388 6.57 23.09 -4.21
N PHE A 389 7.23 24.03 -4.90
CA PHE A 389 7.06 24.26 -6.32
C PHE A 389 8.43 24.40 -6.99
N ASP A 390 8.91 23.30 -7.57
CA ASP A 390 10.18 23.28 -8.31
C ASP A 390 9.92 23.68 -9.76
N THR A 391 10.43 24.84 -10.14
CA THR A 391 10.18 25.43 -11.46
C THR A 391 10.85 24.63 -12.57
N SER A 392 12.09 24.22 -12.35
CA SER A 392 12.89 23.51 -13.35
C SER A 392 12.40 22.08 -13.53
N TRP A 393 12.12 21.38 -12.44
CA TRP A 393 11.57 20.04 -12.45
C TRP A 393 10.17 20.00 -13.06
N TYR A 394 9.30 20.94 -12.70
CA TYR A 394 7.95 21.01 -13.30
C TYR A 394 8.02 21.19 -14.82
N LEU A 395 8.92 22.02 -15.34
CA LEU A 395 9.10 22.18 -16.79
C LEU A 395 9.73 20.96 -17.45
N GLN A 396 10.62 20.24 -16.76
CA GLN A 396 11.22 19.00 -17.24
C GLN A 396 10.18 17.88 -17.37
N CYS A 397 9.31 17.72 -16.38
CA CYS A 397 8.22 16.75 -16.39
C CYS A 397 7.08 17.13 -17.34
N ASN A 398 6.98 18.41 -17.73
CA ASN A 398 5.92 18.93 -18.58
C ASN A 398 6.48 19.66 -19.82
N PRO A 399 7.03 18.93 -20.81
CA PRO A 399 7.64 19.52 -22.01
C PRO A 399 6.70 20.38 -22.85
N ASP A 400 5.39 20.10 -22.81
CA ASP A 400 4.34 20.89 -23.45
C ASP A 400 4.25 22.31 -22.84
N VAL A 401 4.36 22.40 -21.52
CA VAL A 401 4.39 23.68 -20.80
C VAL A 401 5.68 24.43 -21.12
N ALA A 402 6.82 23.74 -21.12
CA ALA A 402 8.11 24.32 -21.50
C ALA A 402 8.10 24.88 -22.93
N ALA A 403 7.55 24.14 -23.89
CA ALA A 403 7.43 24.56 -25.28
C ALA A 403 6.47 25.74 -25.46
N SER A 404 5.41 25.82 -24.65
CA SER A 404 4.42 26.92 -24.71
C SER A 404 4.97 28.27 -24.23
N GLY A 405 6.04 28.27 -23.44
CA GLY A 405 6.59 29.47 -22.79
C GLY A 405 5.67 30.09 -21.73
N VAL A 406 4.59 29.39 -21.34
CA VAL A 406 3.70 29.83 -20.26
C VAL A 406 4.44 29.73 -18.92
N ASN A 407 4.26 30.72 -18.05
CA ASN A 407 4.84 30.68 -16.71
C ASN A 407 4.35 29.41 -15.95
N PRO A 408 5.26 28.57 -15.42
CA PRO A 408 4.92 27.26 -14.88
C PRO A 408 3.98 27.31 -13.68
N LEU A 409 4.14 28.26 -12.74
CA LEU A 409 3.21 28.42 -11.63
C LEU A 409 1.82 28.84 -12.12
N VAL A 410 1.76 29.76 -13.09
CA VAL A 410 0.49 30.19 -13.69
C VAL A 410 -0.19 29.02 -14.41
N HIS A 411 0.59 28.17 -15.09
CA HIS A 411 0.07 26.96 -15.71
C HIS A 411 -0.48 25.99 -14.66
N PHE A 412 0.31 25.67 -13.63
CA PHE A 412 -0.08 24.73 -12.58
C PHE A 412 -1.40 25.14 -11.91
N LEU A 413 -1.53 26.41 -11.52
CA LEU A 413 -2.73 26.91 -10.85
C LEU A 413 -3.98 26.94 -11.73
N ARG A 414 -3.82 27.05 -13.05
CA ARG A 414 -4.97 27.11 -13.98
C ARG A 414 -5.38 25.73 -14.46
N PHE A 415 -4.39 24.89 -14.75
CA PHE A 415 -4.56 23.64 -15.47
C PHE A 415 -3.87 22.49 -14.72
N GLY A 416 -2.58 22.64 -14.39
CA GLY A 416 -1.77 21.52 -13.90
C GLY A 416 -2.31 20.83 -12.64
N ALA A 417 -2.87 21.57 -11.68
CA ALA A 417 -3.45 20.99 -10.47
C ALA A 417 -4.69 20.11 -10.76
N ARG A 418 -5.56 20.55 -11.69
CA ARG A 418 -6.72 19.76 -12.15
C ARG A 418 -6.30 18.57 -13.00
N GLU A 419 -5.23 18.74 -13.77
CA GLU A 419 -4.60 17.68 -14.58
C GLU A 419 -3.74 16.73 -13.74
N ARG A 420 -3.75 16.84 -12.41
CA ARG A 420 -2.95 16.03 -11.47
C ARG A 420 -1.43 16.05 -11.75
N ARG A 421 -0.92 17.11 -12.38
CA ARG A 421 0.52 17.28 -12.61
C ARG A 421 1.20 17.68 -11.30
N SER A 422 2.16 16.89 -10.85
CA SER A 422 2.91 17.16 -9.62
C SER A 422 3.80 18.41 -9.77
N PRO A 423 3.83 19.32 -8.77
CA PRO A 423 4.63 20.55 -8.78
C PRO A 423 6.06 20.39 -8.22
N HIS A 424 6.33 19.29 -7.53
CA HIS A 424 7.60 19.02 -6.86
C HIS A 424 7.82 17.50 -6.74
N PRO A 425 9.07 16.97 -6.79
CA PRO A 425 9.33 15.54 -6.65
C PRO A 425 8.75 14.90 -5.38
N LEU A 426 8.74 15.66 -4.29
CA LEU A 426 8.24 15.24 -2.97
C LEU A 426 6.74 15.48 -2.74
N PHE A 427 5.99 15.93 -3.75
CA PHE A 427 4.54 16.12 -3.65
C PHE A 427 3.85 15.54 -4.88
N ASP A 428 3.15 14.42 -4.68
CA ASP A 428 2.42 13.72 -5.74
C ASP A 428 0.95 14.16 -5.75
N CYS A 429 0.57 14.91 -6.78
CA CYS A 429 -0.79 15.44 -6.91
C CYS A 429 -1.86 14.36 -7.10
N GLU A 430 -1.52 13.25 -7.75
CA GLU A 430 -2.46 12.15 -8.03
C GLU A 430 -2.66 11.35 -6.74
N TRP A 431 -1.57 10.88 -6.14
CA TRP A 431 -1.59 10.16 -4.86
C TRP A 431 -2.26 10.96 -3.75
N TYR A 432 -1.93 12.25 -3.63
CA TYR A 432 -2.52 13.11 -2.62
C TYR A 432 -4.02 13.29 -2.81
N ALA A 433 -4.47 13.42 -4.06
CA ALA A 433 -5.89 13.59 -4.33
C ALA A 433 -6.72 12.34 -4.02
N GLU A 434 -6.17 11.16 -4.32
CA GLU A 434 -6.84 9.88 -4.06
C GLU A 434 -7.09 9.64 -2.57
N GLN A 435 -6.12 9.96 -1.71
CA GLN A 435 -6.24 9.72 -0.27
C GLN A 435 -7.06 10.79 0.48
N SER A 436 -7.04 12.04 0.01
CA SER A 436 -7.59 13.18 0.76
C SER A 436 -9.05 13.47 0.44
N MET A 437 -9.65 12.71 -0.50
CA MET A 437 -11.05 12.85 -0.94
C MET A 437 -11.43 14.29 -1.34
N ILE A 438 -10.47 15.09 -1.82
CA ILE A 438 -10.71 16.43 -2.35
C ILE A 438 -11.57 16.36 -3.62
N GLU A 439 -12.42 17.38 -3.84
CA GLU A 439 -13.24 17.43 -5.05
C GLU A 439 -12.33 17.54 -6.30
N SER A 440 -12.81 17.06 -7.46
CA SER A 440 -11.99 16.99 -8.68
C SER A 440 -11.47 18.35 -9.16
N ASP A 441 -12.07 19.46 -8.72
CA ASP A 441 -11.70 20.82 -9.08
C ASP A 441 -10.77 21.52 -8.07
N ASP A 442 -10.48 20.89 -6.93
CA ASP A 442 -9.62 21.47 -5.89
C ASP A 442 -8.13 21.31 -6.23
N ASN A 443 -7.33 22.30 -5.81
CA ASN A 443 -5.88 22.27 -5.98
C ASN A 443 -5.24 21.42 -4.87
N PRO A 444 -4.63 20.26 -5.19
CA PRO A 444 -4.06 19.35 -4.20
C PRO A 444 -3.03 19.99 -3.28
N LEU A 445 -2.10 20.78 -3.87
CA LEU A 445 -1.04 21.41 -3.11
C LEU A 445 -1.57 22.49 -2.17
N LEU A 446 -2.57 23.27 -2.60
CA LEU A 446 -3.21 24.27 -1.73
C LEU A 446 -3.95 23.59 -0.57
N HIS A 447 -4.71 22.54 -0.85
CA HIS A 447 -5.40 21.79 0.20
C HIS A 447 -4.40 21.21 1.20
N TYR A 448 -3.29 20.63 0.73
CA TYR A 448 -2.24 20.13 1.63
C TYR A 448 -1.64 21.22 2.52
N LEU A 449 -1.35 22.38 1.96
CA LEU A 449 -0.76 23.50 2.69
C LEU A 449 -1.71 24.09 3.75
N HIS A 450 -3.01 24.08 3.49
CA HIS A 450 -4.01 24.65 4.40
C HIS A 450 -4.52 23.68 5.45
N ASP A 451 -4.93 22.48 5.01
CA ASP A 451 -5.71 21.55 5.85
C ASP A 451 -5.05 20.17 5.93
N GLY A 452 -4.57 19.66 4.79
CA GLY A 452 -4.11 18.29 4.64
C GLY A 452 -2.94 17.90 5.54
N ALA A 453 -1.94 18.76 5.66
CA ALA A 453 -0.79 18.51 6.53
C ALA A 453 -1.21 18.40 8.00
N GLN A 454 -2.16 19.21 8.45
CA GLN A 454 -2.68 19.16 9.82
C GLN A 454 -3.58 17.94 10.05
N ALA A 455 -4.31 17.52 9.00
CA ALA A 455 -5.11 16.30 9.02
C ALA A 455 -4.28 15.01 8.94
N GLY A 456 -2.95 15.11 8.80
CA GLY A 456 -2.06 13.95 8.73
C GLY A 456 -2.07 13.24 7.37
N CYS A 457 -2.55 13.90 6.31
CA CYS A 457 -2.50 13.35 4.95
C CYS A 457 -1.06 13.32 4.43
N ASP A 458 -0.70 12.29 3.67
CA ASP A 458 0.65 12.06 3.18
C ASP A 458 0.84 12.69 1.78
N PRO A 459 1.79 13.61 1.59
CA PRO A 459 1.98 14.27 0.30
C PRO A 459 2.58 13.35 -0.79
N HIS A 460 3.16 12.21 -0.39
CA HIS A 460 3.86 11.28 -1.27
C HIS A 460 3.99 9.90 -0.56
N PRO A 461 3.99 8.75 -1.28
CA PRO A 461 4.13 7.41 -0.67
C PRO A 461 5.35 7.20 0.24
N LEU A 462 6.41 7.95 0.01
CA LEU A 462 7.66 7.93 0.81
C LEU A 462 7.80 9.13 1.76
N PHE A 463 6.69 9.76 2.14
CA PHE A 463 6.64 10.77 3.18
C PHE A 463 5.42 10.53 4.06
N ASP A 464 5.65 10.09 5.30
CA ASP A 464 4.59 9.85 6.28
C ASP A 464 4.46 11.08 7.19
N THR A 465 3.41 11.87 6.98
CA THR A 465 3.18 13.13 7.67
C THR A 465 3.03 12.92 9.18
N SER A 466 2.26 11.91 9.58
CA SER A 466 1.96 11.64 10.99
C SER A 466 3.20 11.13 11.73
N TRP A 467 3.93 10.20 11.10
CA TRP A 467 5.17 9.66 11.64
C TRP A 467 6.28 10.71 11.70
N TYR A 468 6.40 11.56 10.68
CA TYR A 468 7.38 12.64 10.66
C TYR A 468 7.14 13.61 11.82
N LEU A 469 5.90 14.02 12.06
CA LEU A 469 5.55 14.90 13.19
C LEU A 469 5.75 14.22 14.55
N ALA A 470 5.42 12.93 14.67
CA ALA A 470 5.64 12.17 15.90
C ALA A 470 7.13 12.03 16.25
N THR A 471 7.97 11.84 15.23
CA THR A 471 9.43 11.67 15.38
C THR A 471 10.14 13.02 15.56
N ASN A 472 9.48 14.12 15.18
CA ASN A 472 10.03 15.48 15.24
C ASN A 472 9.11 16.42 16.04
N PRO A 473 9.03 16.29 17.38
CA PRO A 473 8.12 17.08 18.21
C PRO A 473 8.35 18.59 18.16
N ASP A 474 9.56 19.03 17.84
CA ASP A 474 9.91 20.44 17.63
C ASP A 474 9.23 21.02 16.38
N VAL A 475 9.05 20.22 15.33
CA VAL A 475 8.31 20.60 14.12
C VAL A 475 6.82 20.68 14.43
N ALA A 476 6.30 19.67 15.12
CA ALA A 476 4.90 19.62 15.55
C ALA A 476 4.54 20.78 16.49
N GLY A 477 5.39 21.07 17.48
CA GLY A 477 5.15 22.12 18.49
C GLY A 477 5.16 23.54 17.91
N ASN A 478 5.85 23.76 16.78
CA ASN A 478 5.89 25.04 16.08
C ASN A 478 4.79 25.18 15.01
N GLY A 479 3.98 24.14 14.77
CA GLY A 479 2.94 24.14 13.75
C GLY A 479 3.48 24.28 12.32
N CYS A 480 4.75 23.93 12.09
CA CYS A 480 5.36 23.99 10.77
C CYS A 480 4.74 22.92 9.86
N ASN A 481 4.50 23.24 8.59
CA ASN A 481 4.14 22.23 7.60
C ASN A 481 5.29 21.20 7.49
N PRO A 482 5.03 19.89 7.69
CA PRO A 482 6.07 18.89 7.84
C PRO A 482 6.87 18.67 6.56
N LEU A 483 6.23 18.66 5.39
CA LEU A 483 6.95 18.53 4.12
C LEU A 483 7.79 19.77 3.82
N VAL A 484 7.24 20.97 4.04
CA VAL A 484 8.01 22.22 3.90
C VAL A 484 9.23 22.21 4.81
N HIS A 485 9.05 21.79 6.07
CA HIS A 485 10.15 21.66 7.02
C HIS A 485 11.20 20.67 6.53
N PHE A 486 10.79 19.50 6.04
CA PHE A 486 11.71 18.48 5.54
C PHE A 486 12.53 18.99 4.34
N VAL A 487 11.88 19.64 3.36
CA VAL A 487 12.56 20.18 2.17
C VAL A 487 13.58 21.25 2.54
N GLU A 488 13.21 22.18 3.43
CA GLU A 488 14.05 23.32 3.78
C GLU A 488 15.17 22.98 4.78
N PHE A 489 14.88 22.09 5.74
CA PHE A 489 15.75 21.80 6.88
C PHE A 489 15.96 20.31 7.11
N GLY A 490 14.86 19.54 7.20
CA GLY A 490 14.90 18.17 7.72
C GLY A 490 15.84 17.23 6.96
N ALA A 491 15.91 17.35 5.63
CA ALA A 491 16.86 16.57 4.82
C ALA A 491 18.33 16.85 5.18
N ARG A 492 18.69 18.12 5.41
CA ARG A 492 20.05 18.52 5.82
C ARG A 492 20.36 18.13 7.26
N GLU A 493 19.32 18.09 8.09
CA GLU A 493 19.39 17.62 9.49
C GLU A 493 19.34 16.09 9.61
N LEU A 494 19.32 15.37 8.48
CA LEU A 494 19.27 13.90 8.42
C LEU A 494 18.02 13.31 9.09
N ARG A 495 16.92 14.06 9.14
CA ARG A 495 15.63 13.58 9.66
C ARG A 495 14.98 12.69 8.61
N ASN A 496 14.63 11.47 8.98
CA ASN A 496 13.98 10.54 8.06
C ASN A 496 12.55 11.03 7.76
N PRO A 497 12.10 11.00 6.49
CA PRO A 497 10.75 11.40 6.07
C PRO A 497 9.72 10.27 6.18
N HIS A 498 10.19 9.02 6.22
CA HIS A 498 9.36 7.82 6.24
C HIS A 498 10.14 6.65 6.86
N PRO A 499 9.51 5.67 7.52
CA PRO A 499 10.20 4.49 8.07
C PRO A 499 11.01 3.67 7.05
N LEU A 500 10.61 3.73 5.77
CA LEU A 500 11.27 3.03 4.66
C LEU A 500 12.39 3.84 3.98
N PHE A 501 12.64 5.07 4.40
CA PHE A 501 13.69 5.91 3.83
C PHE A 501 14.60 6.48 4.92
N ASP A 502 15.87 6.08 4.91
CA ASP A 502 16.87 6.52 5.88
C ASP A 502 17.83 7.52 5.24
N CYS A 503 17.69 8.81 5.58
CA CYS A 503 18.51 9.89 5.04
C CYS A 503 19.98 9.74 5.37
N HIS A 504 20.31 9.35 6.61
CA HIS A 504 21.68 9.21 7.06
C HIS A 504 22.37 8.06 6.31
N TRP A 505 21.74 6.89 6.31
CA TRP A 505 22.24 5.70 5.63
C TRP A 505 22.35 5.92 4.12
N TYR A 506 21.37 6.57 3.50
CA TYR A 506 21.37 6.83 2.05
C TYR A 506 22.56 7.70 1.65
N LEU A 507 22.83 8.79 2.38
CA LEU A 507 23.96 9.68 2.08
C LEU A 507 25.32 9.05 2.42
N GLU A 508 25.39 8.18 3.43
CA GLU A 508 26.60 7.41 3.74
C GLU A 508 26.89 6.37 2.64
N THR A 509 25.86 5.69 2.17
CA THR A 509 25.96 4.63 1.14
C THR A 509 26.22 5.21 -0.25
N TYR A 510 25.71 6.41 -0.53
CA TYR A 510 25.85 7.10 -1.81
C TYR A 510 26.56 8.45 -1.66
N PRO A 511 27.90 8.47 -1.49
CA PRO A 511 28.66 9.69 -1.25
C PRO A 511 28.60 10.71 -2.39
N ASP A 512 28.26 10.30 -3.61
CA ASP A 512 28.06 11.19 -4.76
C ASP A 512 26.86 12.13 -4.53
N VAL A 513 25.80 11.65 -3.90
CA VAL A 513 24.62 12.44 -3.51
C VAL A 513 24.98 13.45 -2.43
N LEU A 514 25.75 13.01 -1.43
CA LEU A 514 26.25 13.86 -0.35
C LEU A 514 27.17 14.97 -0.89
N GLN A 515 28.08 14.63 -1.80
CA GLN A 515 29.00 15.59 -2.42
C GLN A 515 28.28 16.61 -3.31
N ALA A 516 27.21 16.17 -4.00
CA ALA A 516 26.35 17.06 -4.78
C ALA A 516 25.46 17.95 -3.89
N GLY A 517 25.37 17.67 -2.58
CA GLY A 517 24.54 18.41 -1.64
C GLY A 517 23.04 18.32 -1.92
N LEU A 518 22.61 17.24 -2.59
CA LEU A 518 21.22 17.02 -2.98
C LEU A 518 20.38 16.52 -1.81
N ASN A 519 19.10 16.83 -1.82
CA ASN A 519 18.14 16.21 -0.91
C ASN A 519 18.09 14.70 -1.20
N PRO A 520 18.32 13.81 -0.21
CA PRO A 520 18.45 12.38 -0.46
C PRO A 520 17.16 11.74 -0.96
N LEU A 521 16.00 12.12 -0.43
CA LEU A 521 14.72 11.59 -0.89
C LEU A 521 14.39 12.09 -2.30
N GLU A 522 14.65 13.38 -2.57
CA GLU A 522 14.46 13.96 -3.91
C GLU A 522 15.35 13.26 -4.96
N HIS A 523 16.63 13.07 -4.65
CA HIS A 523 17.55 12.32 -5.50
C HIS A 523 17.05 10.89 -5.73
N TYR A 524 16.60 10.21 -4.68
CA TYR A 524 16.08 8.85 -4.81
C TYR A 524 14.89 8.78 -5.78
N LEU A 525 13.91 9.68 -5.65
CA LEU A 525 12.73 9.72 -6.53
C LEU A 525 13.08 10.10 -7.96
N CYS A 526 13.99 11.06 -8.15
CA CYS A 526 14.34 11.56 -9.48
C CYS A 526 15.34 10.65 -10.23
N HIS A 527 16.19 9.92 -9.52
CA HIS A 527 17.31 9.17 -10.09
C HIS A 527 17.50 7.81 -9.41
N GLY A 528 17.64 7.80 -8.08
CA GLY A 528 18.10 6.64 -7.32
C GLY A 528 17.26 5.38 -7.51
N ALA A 529 15.93 5.49 -7.59
CA ALA A 529 15.04 4.35 -7.82
C ALA A 529 15.31 3.69 -9.19
N ARG A 530 15.46 4.49 -10.27
CA ARG A 530 15.79 3.99 -11.61
C ARG A 530 17.20 3.42 -11.69
N GLU A 531 18.11 3.93 -10.88
CA GLU A 531 19.49 3.45 -10.76
C GLU A 531 19.60 2.18 -9.88
N GLY A 532 18.49 1.69 -9.30
CA GLY A 532 18.50 0.52 -8.42
C GLY A 532 19.14 0.77 -7.05
N ARG A 533 19.27 2.03 -6.64
CA ARG A 533 19.75 2.40 -5.30
C ARG A 533 18.73 1.96 -4.25
N ARG A 534 19.19 1.60 -3.06
CA ARG A 534 18.32 1.22 -1.94
C ARG A 534 17.97 2.48 -1.13
N PRO A 535 16.74 2.63 -0.62
CA PRO A 535 16.36 3.78 0.21
C PRO A 535 16.74 3.62 1.69
N GLY A 536 17.14 2.41 2.12
CA GLY A 536 17.53 2.10 3.50
C GLY A 536 18.13 0.70 3.65
N PRO A 537 18.70 0.37 4.81
CA PRO A 537 19.43 -0.89 5.05
C PRO A 537 18.54 -2.14 5.05
N HIS A 538 17.25 -1.99 5.33
CA HIS A 538 16.30 -3.10 5.52
C HIS A 538 15.17 -3.13 4.47
N VAL A 539 15.32 -2.42 3.35
CA VAL A 539 14.31 -2.37 2.28
C VAL A 539 14.83 -3.12 1.06
N GLU A 540 14.13 -4.19 0.66
CA GLU A 540 14.33 -4.83 -0.65
C GLU A 540 13.62 -4.01 -1.73
N VAL A 541 14.29 -3.77 -2.87
CA VAL A 541 13.81 -2.90 -3.96
C VAL A 541 12.46 -3.37 -4.54
N ALA A 542 12.08 -4.63 -4.33
CA ALA A 542 10.82 -5.22 -4.79
C ALA A 542 9.57 -4.75 -4.00
N CYS A 543 9.72 -4.06 -2.87
CA CYS A 543 8.60 -3.66 -2.00
C CYS A 543 7.98 -2.30 -2.33
N LEU A 544 8.45 -1.60 -3.37
CA LEU A 544 8.06 -0.22 -3.70
C LEU A 544 7.53 -0.05 -5.13
N GLY A 545 7.08 -1.14 -5.76
CA GLY A 545 6.56 -1.17 -7.14
C GLY A 545 5.03 -1.12 -7.21
#